data_AF-A0A3A1YAU5-F1
#
_entry.id   AF-A0A3A1YAU5-F1
#
_cell.length_a   1.000
_cell.length_b   1.000
_cell.length_c   1.000
_cell.angle_alpha   90.00
_cell.angle_beta   90.00
_cell.angle_gamma   90.00
#
_symmetry.space_group_name_H-M   'P 1'
#
loop_
_entity.id
_entity.type
_entity.pdbx_description
1 polymer ?
#
loop_
_entity_poly.entity_id
_entity_poly.type
_entity_poly.pdbx_seq_one_letter_code
_entity_poly.pdbx_strand_id
1 'polypeptide(L)'
;MSKMIHYGSEMLRINEEKGTIEYSTNGGRIWSSRYTGSSAGEFLDLCPYGDELLAVTTKGIYYSTNGGRTWSSRYTGSSTGEIESLKDNGSELLATTSKGLYYSKNAGRTWSKRS
;
A
#
# COMPACT_ATOMS: atom_id res chain seq x y z
N MET A 1 8.46 6.77 9.58
CA MET A 1 9.05 7.68 8.55
C MET A 1 7.95 7.81 7.52
N SER A 2 7.20 8.91 7.52
CA SER A 2 5.93 8.99 6.79
C SER A 2 6.14 8.80 5.29
N LYS A 3 5.60 7.71 4.75
CA LYS A 3 5.74 7.38 3.33
C LYS A 3 4.76 8.21 2.51
N MET A 4 5.29 8.86 1.49
CA MET A 4 4.56 9.77 0.60
C MET A 4 4.76 9.33 -0.85
N ILE A 5 3.68 9.36 -1.63
CA ILE A 5 3.68 8.96 -3.04
C ILE A 5 2.95 10.00 -3.89
N HIS A 6 3.27 10.04 -5.19
CA HIS A 6 2.46 10.73 -6.18
C HIS A 6 1.42 9.77 -6.76
N TYR A 7 0.19 10.26 -6.94
CA TYR A 7 -0.89 9.53 -7.59
C TYR A 7 -1.70 10.50 -8.46
N GLY A 8 -1.46 10.43 -9.77
CA GLY A 8 -1.95 11.45 -10.71
C GLY A 8 -1.36 12.84 -10.38
N SER A 9 -2.22 13.85 -10.28
CA SER A 9 -1.85 15.22 -9.89
C SER A 9 -1.78 15.43 -8.37
N GLU A 10 -2.08 14.40 -7.58
CA GLU A 10 -2.18 14.49 -6.12
C GLU A 10 -0.96 13.84 -5.46
N MET A 11 -0.68 14.27 -4.23
CA MET A 11 0.22 13.57 -3.33
C MET A 11 -0.61 12.83 -2.28
N LEU A 12 -0.23 11.60 -1.98
CA LEU A 12 -0.81 10.82 -0.89
C LEU A 12 0.25 10.55 0.17
N ARG A 13 -0.16 10.53 1.45
CA ARG A 13 0.70 10.11 2.55
C ARG A 13 -0.05 9.24 3.54
N ILE A 14 0.70 8.40 4.23
CA ILE A 14 0.25 7.75 5.44
C ILE A 14 0.49 8.71 6.61
N ASN A 15 -0.55 8.97 7.39
CA ASN A 15 -0.44 9.65 8.68
C ASN A 15 -0.34 8.58 9.77
N GLU A 16 0.89 8.28 10.20
CA GLU A 16 1.19 7.24 11.21
C GLU A 16 0.53 7.56 12.57
N GLU A 17 0.43 8.83 12.96
CA GLU A 17 -0.18 9.22 14.25
C GLU A 17 -1.68 8.99 14.29
N LYS A 18 -2.37 9.15 13.16
CA LYS A 18 -3.84 9.01 13.07
C LYS A 18 -4.28 7.70 12.43
N GLY A 19 -3.35 6.93 11.86
CA GLY A 19 -3.65 5.74 11.06
C GLY A 19 -4.46 6.05 9.78
N THR A 20 -4.40 7.28 9.27
CA THR A 20 -5.21 7.73 8.13
C THR A 20 -4.40 7.82 6.84
N ILE A 21 -5.09 7.79 5.70
CA ILE A 21 -4.51 8.26 4.43
C ILE A 21 -4.95 9.70 4.22
N GLU A 22 -4.00 10.56 3.89
CA GLU A 22 -4.24 11.96 3.57
C GLU A 22 -3.79 12.27 2.14
N TYR A 23 -4.38 13.30 1.55
CA TYR A 23 -4.03 13.77 0.22
C TYR A 23 -3.74 15.27 0.19
N SER A 24 -2.96 15.69 -0.79
CA SER A 24 -2.65 17.08 -1.07
C SER A 24 -2.69 17.36 -2.57
N THR A 25 -3.26 18.50 -2.94
CA THR A 25 -3.33 19.01 -4.33
C THR A 25 -2.41 20.21 -4.57
N ASN A 26 -1.66 20.64 -3.56
CA ASN A 26 -0.87 21.87 -3.58
C ASN A 26 0.59 21.64 -3.16
N GLY A 27 1.15 20.49 -3.55
CA GLY A 27 2.54 20.15 -3.29
C GLY A 27 2.84 19.88 -1.82
N GLY A 28 1.89 19.30 -1.08
CA GLY A 28 2.09 18.91 0.32
C GLY A 28 2.00 20.07 1.32
N ARG A 29 1.53 21.25 0.91
CA ARG A 29 1.35 22.41 1.80
C ARG A 29 0.13 22.24 2.71
N ILE A 30 -0.97 21.73 2.17
CA ILE A 30 -2.19 21.42 2.92
C ILE A 30 -2.54 19.96 2.67
N TRP A 31 -2.92 19.27 3.73
CA TRP A 31 -3.34 17.87 3.69
C TRP A 31 -4.78 17.74 4.17
N SER A 32 -5.54 16.92 3.47
CA SER A 32 -6.92 16.56 3.82
C SER A 32 -7.05 15.07 3.98
N SER A 33 -7.89 14.61 4.92
CA SER A 33 -8.16 13.19 5.09
C SER A 33 -8.79 12.61 3.82
N ARG A 34 -8.21 11.52 3.32
CA ARG A 34 -8.74 10.71 2.22
C ARG A 34 -9.46 9.47 2.73
N TYR A 35 -8.89 8.84 3.75
CA TYR A 35 -9.47 7.66 4.38
C TYR A 35 -9.21 7.69 5.88
N THR A 36 -10.27 7.50 6.66
CA THR A 36 -10.26 7.53 8.12
C THR A 36 -10.86 6.26 8.74
N GLY A 37 -11.12 5.23 7.93
CA GLY A 37 -11.66 3.96 8.41
C GLY A 37 -10.58 3.05 9.00
N SER A 38 -10.99 2.00 9.71
CA SER A 38 -10.09 1.03 10.35
C SER A 38 -10.18 -0.39 9.79
N SER A 39 -11.04 -0.61 8.78
CA SER A 39 -11.27 -1.95 8.21
C SER A 39 -10.00 -2.56 7.61
N ALA A 40 -9.16 -1.73 7.00
CA ALA A 40 -7.87 -2.11 6.45
C ALA A 40 -6.75 -2.34 7.48
N GLY A 41 -6.94 -1.95 8.75
CA GLY A 41 -5.86 -1.90 9.74
C GLY A 41 -4.99 -0.66 9.58
N GLU A 42 -3.80 -0.69 10.19
CA GLU A 42 -2.83 0.40 10.11
C GLU A 42 -2.02 0.28 8.82
N PHE A 43 -1.83 1.40 8.13
CA PHE A 43 -1.06 1.45 6.88
C PHE A 43 0.43 1.56 7.19
N LEU A 44 1.22 0.70 6.56
CA LEU A 44 2.68 0.67 6.68
C LEU A 44 3.34 1.17 5.39
N ASP A 45 2.73 0.87 4.24
CA ASP A 45 3.24 1.23 2.92
C ASP A 45 2.09 1.51 1.92
N LEU A 46 2.34 2.39 0.95
CA LEU A 46 1.51 2.63 -0.24
C LEU A 46 2.35 2.42 -1.50
N CYS A 47 1.78 1.68 -2.46
CA CYS A 47 2.40 1.38 -3.74
C CYS A 47 1.38 1.57 -4.87
N PRO A 48 1.57 2.55 -5.78
CA PRO A 48 0.80 2.62 -7.02
C PRO A 48 1.02 1.36 -7.88
N TYR A 49 -0.06 0.82 -8.44
CA TYR A 49 -0.02 -0.35 -9.31
C TYR A 49 -1.08 -0.23 -10.41
N GLY A 50 -0.67 0.20 -11.60
CA GLY A 50 -1.60 0.58 -12.66
C GLY A 50 -2.58 1.66 -12.19
N ASP A 51 -3.88 1.42 -12.35
CA ASP A 51 -4.94 2.31 -11.85
C ASP A 51 -5.31 2.09 -10.37
N GLU A 52 -4.73 1.07 -9.74
CA GLU A 52 -4.99 0.75 -8.34
C GLU A 52 -3.94 1.38 -7.41
N LEU A 53 -4.32 1.52 -6.14
CA LEU A 53 -3.38 1.70 -5.04
C LEU A 53 -3.34 0.42 -4.22
N LEU A 54 -2.13 -0.08 -3.97
CA LEU A 54 -1.89 -1.14 -3.01
C LEU A 54 -1.41 -0.53 -1.69
N ALA A 55 -1.83 -1.14 -0.59
CA ALA A 55 -1.41 -0.81 0.75
C ALA A 55 -0.88 -2.04 1.44
N VAL A 56 0.30 -1.92 2.06
CA VAL A 56 0.72 -2.86 3.11
C VAL A 56 0.12 -2.37 4.40
N THR A 57 -0.50 -3.28 5.13
CA THR A 57 -1.15 -2.99 6.40
C THR A 57 -0.79 -4.04 7.44
N THR A 58 -1.08 -3.77 8.71
CA THR A 58 -0.97 -4.75 9.80
C THR A 58 -1.88 -5.97 9.63
N LYS A 59 -2.86 -5.92 8.71
CA LYS A 59 -3.77 -7.03 8.38
C LYS A 59 -3.41 -7.74 7.07
N GLY A 60 -2.34 -7.34 6.39
CA GLY A 60 -1.93 -7.87 5.08
C GLY A 60 -1.98 -6.80 3.98
N ILE A 61 -2.12 -7.22 2.73
CA ILE A 61 -2.21 -6.31 1.58
C ILE A 61 -3.66 -5.97 1.31
N TYR A 62 -3.93 -4.68 1.19
CA TYR A 62 -5.21 -4.13 0.75
C TYR A 62 -5.02 -3.39 -0.58
N TYR A 63 -6.12 -3.21 -1.31
CA TYR A 63 -6.12 -2.44 -2.54
C TYR A 63 -7.29 -1.47 -2.61
N SER A 64 -7.13 -0.41 -3.39
CA SER A 64 -8.15 0.57 -3.70
C SER A 64 -8.19 0.84 -5.19
N THR A 65 -9.40 0.88 -5.75
CA THR A 65 -9.68 1.22 -7.16
C THR A 65 -10.24 2.63 -7.33
N ASN A 66 -10.39 3.39 -6.23
CA ASN A 66 -10.96 4.74 -6.23
C ASN A 66 -10.03 5.77 -5.60
N GLY A 67 -8.73 5.57 -5.83
CA GLY A 67 -7.67 6.46 -5.39
C GLY A 67 -7.46 6.51 -3.88
N GLY A 68 -7.81 5.46 -3.15
CA GLY A 68 -7.56 5.32 -1.71
C GLY A 68 -8.73 5.72 -0.81
N ARG A 69 -9.94 5.92 -1.35
CA ARG A 69 -11.14 6.29 -0.58
C ARG A 69 -11.78 5.08 0.10
N THR A 70 -11.74 3.92 -0.54
CA THR A 70 -12.15 2.64 0.06
C THR A 70 -11.12 1.55 -0.23
N TRP A 71 -10.99 0.61 0.69
CA TRP A 71 -9.98 -0.44 0.64
C TRP A 71 -10.62 -1.82 0.76
N SER A 72 -10.13 -2.77 -0.03
CA SER A 72 -10.53 -4.18 -0.02
C SER A 72 -9.32 -5.06 0.23
N SER A 73 -9.50 -6.18 0.92
CA SER A 73 -8.40 -7.12 1.15
C SER A 73 -7.95 -7.75 -0.18
N ARG A 74 -6.63 -7.82 -0.39
CA ARG A 74 -5.98 -8.48 -1.53
C ARG A 74 -5.29 -9.77 -1.12
N TYR A 75 -4.57 -9.73 0.00
CA TYR A 75 -3.80 -10.87 0.49
C TYR A 75 -3.62 -10.79 2.00
N THR A 76 -4.04 -11.84 2.71
CA THR A 76 -3.94 -11.97 4.18
C THR A 76 -3.19 -13.24 4.58
N GLY A 77 -2.49 -13.87 3.63
CA GLY A 77 -1.79 -15.14 3.86
C GLY A 77 -0.51 -14.96 4.70
N SER A 78 -0.20 -15.93 5.55
CA SER A 78 0.97 -15.93 6.44
C SER A 78 2.21 -16.60 5.84
N SER A 79 2.09 -17.20 4.66
CA SER A 79 3.17 -17.97 4.01
C SER A 79 4.43 -17.12 3.78
N THR A 80 4.23 -15.86 3.41
CA THR A 80 5.26 -14.84 3.18
C THR A 80 5.89 -14.29 4.46
N GLY A 81 5.28 -14.52 5.63
CA GLY A 81 5.58 -13.72 6.83
C GLY A 81 4.94 -12.34 6.76
N GLU A 82 5.38 -11.45 7.66
CA GLU A 82 4.94 -10.06 7.71
C GLU A 82 5.49 -9.31 6.50
N ILE A 83 4.62 -8.64 5.76
CA ILE A 83 5.02 -7.83 4.61
C ILE A 83 5.29 -6.42 5.13
N GLU A 84 6.47 -5.90 4.83
CA GLU A 84 6.93 -4.61 5.35
C GLU A 84 6.83 -3.52 4.27
N SER A 85 7.09 -3.88 3.02
CA SER A 85 7.02 -2.93 1.90
C SER A 85 6.68 -3.60 0.57
N LEU A 86 6.13 -2.81 -0.34
CA LEU A 86 5.83 -3.20 -1.71
C LEU A 86 6.51 -2.26 -2.70
N LYS A 87 6.91 -2.82 -3.84
CA LYS A 87 7.37 -2.06 -4.99
C LYS A 87 6.93 -2.71 -6.29
N ASP A 88 6.31 -1.93 -7.16
CA ASP A 88 6.11 -2.31 -8.56
C ASP A 88 7.36 -1.98 -9.38
N ASN A 89 7.81 -2.93 -10.20
CA ASN A 89 8.91 -2.72 -11.16
C ASN A 89 8.42 -2.74 -12.62
N GLY A 90 7.10 -2.77 -12.85
CA GLY A 90 6.47 -2.81 -14.17
C GLY A 90 6.27 -4.23 -14.72
N SER A 91 6.88 -5.25 -14.11
CA SER A 91 6.72 -6.66 -14.50
C SER A 91 6.21 -7.54 -13.36
N GLU A 92 6.64 -7.24 -12.14
CA GLU A 92 6.38 -7.99 -10.92
C GLU A 92 6.21 -7.01 -9.77
N LEU A 93 5.34 -7.36 -8.83
CA LEU A 93 5.35 -6.74 -7.50
C LEU A 93 6.39 -7.45 -6.66
N LEU A 94 7.27 -6.69 -6.04
CA LEU A 94 8.25 -7.17 -5.08
C LEU A 94 7.77 -6.82 -3.66
N ALA A 95 7.88 -7.78 -2.75
CA ALA A 95 7.57 -7.62 -1.34
C ALA A 95 8.81 -7.94 -0.50
N THR A 96 9.25 -6.97 0.30
CA THR A 96 10.18 -7.23 1.39
C THR A 96 9.36 -7.74 2.57
N THR A 97 9.74 -8.91 3.09
CA THR A 97 9.02 -9.55 4.19
C THR A 97 9.98 -10.03 5.26
N SER A 98 9.44 -10.34 6.44
CA SER A 98 10.22 -10.92 7.54
C SER A 98 10.81 -12.31 7.23
N LYS A 99 10.42 -12.95 6.12
CA LYS A 99 10.97 -14.25 5.65
C LYS A 99 11.84 -14.13 4.39
N GLY A 100 12.16 -12.91 3.98
CA GLY A 100 12.99 -12.60 2.81
C GLY A 100 12.22 -11.89 1.70
N LEU A 101 12.79 -11.89 0.50
CA LEU A 101 12.19 -11.25 -0.67
C LEU A 101 11.17 -12.18 -1.33
N TYR A 102 10.00 -11.66 -1.66
CA TYR A 102 8.96 -12.35 -2.43
C TYR A 102 8.60 -11.54 -3.66
N TYR A 103 8.07 -12.22 -4.68
CA TYR A 103 7.54 -11.56 -5.87
C TYR A 103 6.15 -12.11 -6.24
N SER A 104 5.38 -11.28 -6.95
CA SER A 104 4.06 -11.62 -7.47
C SER A 104 3.92 -11.15 -8.91
N LYS A 105 3.38 -12.02 -9.76
CA LYS A 105 3.05 -11.73 -11.18
C LYS A 105 1.57 -11.46 -11.42
N ASN A 106 0.75 -11.45 -10.37
CA ASN A 106 -0.72 -11.38 -10.49
C ASN A 106 -1.35 -10.34 -9.54
N ALA A 107 -0.73 -9.17 -9.46
CA ALA A 107 -1.18 -8.05 -8.64
C ALA A 107 -1.24 -8.36 -7.13
N GLY A 108 -0.29 -9.15 -6.62
CA GLY A 108 -0.15 -9.44 -5.20
C GLY A 108 -1.17 -10.44 -4.64
N ARG A 109 -1.91 -11.14 -5.52
CA ARG A 109 -2.85 -12.20 -5.11
C ARG A 109 -2.13 -13.45 -4.63
N THR A 110 -1.02 -13.81 -5.26
CA THR A 110 -0.15 -14.92 -4.83
C THR A 110 1.31 -14.50 -4.87
N TRP A 111 2.12 -15.10 -3.99
CA TRP A 111 3.53 -14.74 -3.80
C TRP A 111 4.42 -15.96 -3.91
N SER A 112 5.58 -15.78 -4.53
CA SER A 112 6.65 -16.77 -4.61
C SER A 112 7.92 -16.19 -4.00
N LYS A 113 8.60 -16.98 -3.18
CA LYS A 113 9.87 -16.55 -2.59
C LYS A 113 10.88 -16.32 -3.72
N ARG A 114 11.60 -15.20 -3.66
CA ARG A 114 12.74 -14.93 -4.53
C ARG A 114 13.95 -15.64 -3.94
N SER A 115 14.49 -16.60 -4.68
CA SER A 115 15.74 -17.30 -4.37
C SER A 115 16.95 -16.44 -4.67
#